data_AF-A0A968Q5Y7-F1
#
_entry.id   AF-A0A968Q5Y7-F1
#
_cell.length_a   1.000
_cell.length_b   1.000
_cell.length_c   1.000
_cell.angle_alpha   90.00
_cell.angle_beta   90.00
_cell.angle_gamma   90.00
#
_symmetry.space_group_name_H-M   'P 1'
#
loop_
_entity.id
_entity.type
_entity.pdbx_description
1 polymer ?
#
loop_
_entity_poly.entity_id
_entity_poly.type
_entity_poly.pdbx_seq_one_letter_code
_entity_poly.pdbx_strand_id
1 'polypeptide(L)' 'MADYQAVILDVVASPDRVLDGNNGQLIAVQAMSQQKWLLVIYREIEAQGAIMDGFIVTAFFNQRLRYMEGKQQLWP' A
#
# COMPACT_ATOMS: atom_id res chain seq x y z
N MET A 1 9.60 -3.79 -21.17
CA MET A 1 9.61 -2.91 -19.99
C MET A 1 8.45 -3.34 -19.10
N ALA A 2 8.67 -3.57 -17.81
CA ALA A 2 7.57 -3.87 -16.91
C ALA A 2 6.76 -2.59 -16.68
N ASP A 3 5.44 -2.67 -16.87
CA ASP A 3 4.54 -1.57 -16.57
C ASP A 3 4.28 -1.55 -15.06
N TYR A 4 5.12 -0.80 -14.33
CA TYR A 4 4.99 -0.67 -12.88
C TYR A 4 3.68 0.02 -12.48
N GLN A 5 3.05 0.79 -13.36
CA GLN A 5 1.76 1.42 -13.05
C GLN A 5 0.69 0.35 -12.83
N ALA A 6 0.58 -0.62 -13.74
CA ALA A 6 -0.37 -1.73 -13.60
C ALA A 6 -0.11 -2.52 -12.31
N VAL A 7 1.15 -2.83 -11.99
CA VAL A 7 1.52 -3.55 -10.77
C VAL A 7 1.16 -2.77 -9.51
N ILE A 8 1.41 -1.45 -9.49
CA ILE A 8 1.06 -0.60 -8.35
C ILE A 8 -0.46 -0.57 -8.14
N LEU A 9 -1.23 -0.42 -9.22
CA LEU A 9 -2.69 -0.40 -9.15
C LEU A 9 -3.26 -1.75 -8.67
N ASP A 10 -2.71 -2.87 -9.15
CA ASP A 10 -3.10 -4.21 -8.72
C ASP A 10 -2.85 -4.41 -7.20
N VAL A 11 -1.71 -3.91 -6.70
CA VAL A 11 -1.39 -3.96 -5.26
C VAL A 11 -2.32 -3.09 -4.41
N VAL A 12 -2.81 -1.96 -4.92
CA VAL A 12 -3.83 -1.17 -4.19
C VAL A 12 -5.19 -1.87 -4.23
N ALA A 13 -5.55 -2.49 -5.35
CA ALA A 13 -6.84 -3.16 -5.53
C ALA A 13 -6.96 -4.47 -4.74
N SER A 14 -5.86 -5.23 -4.63
CA SER A 14 -5.84 -6.53 -3.94
C SER A 14 -4.52 -6.74 -3.18
N PRO A 15 -4.24 -5.95 -2.13
CA PRO A 15 -3.02 -6.11 -1.33
C PRO A 15 -3.02 -7.44 -0.55
N ASP A 16 -1.84 -7.86 -0.08
CA ASP A 16 -1.76 -8.91 0.95
C ASP A 16 -2.14 -8.37 2.33
N ARG A 17 -1.84 -7.08 2.58
CA ARG A 17 -2.18 -6.34 3.81
C ARG A 17 -2.15 -4.83 3.60
N VAL A 18 -2.90 -4.12 4.43
CA VAL A 18 -2.93 -2.66 4.55
C VAL A 18 -2.47 -2.28 5.95
N LEU A 19 -1.49 -1.39 6.04
CA LEU A 19 -0.98 -0.84 7.29
C LEU A 19 -1.33 0.65 7.41
N ASP A 20 -1.40 1.14 8.64
CA ASP A 20 -1.52 2.56 8.93
C ASP A 20 -0.22 3.30 8.53
N GLY A 21 -0.37 4.25 7.61
CA GLY A 21 0.67 5.16 7.16
C GLY A 21 0.81 6.42 8.02
N ASN A 22 -0.07 6.59 9.02
CA ASN A 22 -0.31 7.80 9.79
C ASN A 22 -0.91 8.95 8.97
N ASN A 23 -1.56 9.89 9.65
CA ASN A 23 -2.10 11.12 9.05
C ASN A 23 -3.04 10.86 7.85
N GLY A 24 -3.85 9.79 7.93
CA GLY A 24 -4.80 9.38 6.88
C GLY A 24 -4.15 8.72 5.66
N GLN A 25 -2.89 8.26 5.76
CA GLN A 25 -2.26 7.44 4.73
C GLN A 25 -2.48 5.97 5.00
N LEU A 26 -2.61 5.20 3.92
CA LEU A 26 -2.64 3.75 3.92
C LEU A 26 -1.39 3.22 3.22
N ILE A 27 -0.92 2.06 3.67
CA ILE A 27 0.21 1.36 3.05
C ILE A 27 -0.28 0.00 2.59
N ALA A 28 -0.54 -0.15 1.30
CA ALA A 28 -0.76 -1.45 0.67
C ALA A 28 0.57 -2.18 0.53
N VAL A 29 0.59 -3.45 0.89
CA VAL A 29 1.79 -4.28 0.89
C VAL A 29 1.52 -5.54 0.08
N GLN A 30 2.44 -5.84 -0.82
CA GLN A 30 2.44 -7.07 -1.60
C GLN A 30 3.80 -7.78 -1.50
N ALA A 31 3.80 -9.07 -1.19
CA ALA A 31 4.97 -9.91 -1.30
C ALA A 31 5.28 -10.17 -2.79
N MET A 32 6.51 -9.83 -3.20
CA MET A 32 6.97 -9.98 -4.58
C MET A 32 7.87 -11.21 -4.74
N SER A 33 8.62 -11.55 -3.70
CA SER A 33 9.42 -12.78 -3.57
C SER A 33 9.78 -12.99 -2.10
N GLN A 34 10.53 -14.04 -1.77
CA GLN A 34 11.12 -14.17 -0.43
C GLN A 34 11.86 -12.88 -0.04
N GLN A 35 11.48 -12.31 1.10
CA GLN A 35 12.07 -11.10 1.68
C GLN A 35 12.05 -9.85 0.76
N LYS A 36 11.13 -9.78 -0.21
CA LYS A 36 10.93 -8.59 -1.04
C LYS A 36 9.46 -8.23 -1.08
N TRP A 37 9.17 -6.99 -0.71
CA TRP A 37 7.82 -6.43 -0.70
C TRP A 37 7.76 -5.22 -1.62
N LEU A 38 6.63 -5.02 -2.28
CA LEU A 38 6.24 -3.72 -2.83
C LEU A 38 5.34 -3.04 -1.79
N LEU A 39 5.70 -1.82 -1.42
CA LEU A 39 4.87 -0.97 -0.58
C LEU A 39 4.33 0.16 -1.45
N VAL A 40 3.02 0.37 -1.39
CA VAL A 40 2.34 1.47 -2.05
C VAL A 40 1.67 2.31 -0.97
N ILE A 41 2.13 3.56 -0.84
CA ILE A 41 1.55 4.52 0.09
C ILE A 41 0.53 5.34 -0.68
N TYR A 42 -0.70 5.36 -0.22
CA TYR A 42 -1.80 6.05 -0.86
C TYR A 42 -2.72 6.71 0.17
N ARG A 43 -3.61 7.57 -0.33
CA ARG A 43 -4.71 8.14 0.45
C ARG A 43 -6.01 7.90 -0.29
N GLU A 44 -7.05 7.62 0.47
CA GLU A 44 -8.42 7.58 -0.01
C GLU A 44 -9.15 8.85 0.45
N ILE A 45 -10.01 9.35 -0.42
CA ILE A 45 -10.88 10.50 -0.16
C ILE A 45 -12.28 9.94 0.02
N GLU A 46 -12.69 9.81 1.28
CA GLU A 46 -13.99 9.33 1.66
C GLU A 46 -15.00 10.48 1.76
N ALA A 47 -16.19 10.27 1.21
CA ALA A 47 -17.32 11.16 1.42
C ALA A 47 -18.61 10.34 1.55
N GLN A 48 -19.44 10.68 2.55
CA GLN A 48 -20.72 10.02 2.79
C GLN A 48 -20.63 8.47 2.92
N GLY A 49 -19.54 7.95 3.49
CA GLY A 49 -19.34 6.52 3.72
C GLY A 49 -18.94 5.72 2.47
N ALA A 50 -18.54 6.38 1.39
CA ALA A 50 -17.95 5.75 0.22
C ALA A 50 -16.62 6.42 -0.16
N ILE A 51 -15.69 5.62 -0.70
CA ILE A 51 -14.45 6.12 -1.29
C ILE A 51 -14.80 6.75 -2.63
N MET A 52 -14.61 8.06 -2.76
CA MET A 52 -14.95 8.81 -3.98
C MET A 52 -13.74 8.97 -4.91
N ASP A 53 -12.55 9.07 -4.32
CA ASP A 53 -11.30 9.29 -5.05
C ASP A 53 -10.11 8.83 -4.19
N GLY A 54 -8.91 8.88 -4.75
CA GLY A 54 -7.67 8.60 -4.04
C GLY A 54 -6.44 8.88 -4.90
N PHE A 55 -5.29 8.90 -4.26
CA PHE A 55 -4.03 9.07 -4.97
C PHE A 55 -2.89 8.30 -4.33
N ILE A 56 -1.98 7.83 -5.18
CA ILE A 56 -0.73 7.21 -4.76
C ILE A 56 0.26 8.33 -4.42
N VAL A 57 0.78 8.30 -3.19
CA VAL A 57 1.83 9.20 -2.73
C VAL A 57 3.18 8.73 -3.24
N THR A 58 3.49 7.45 -3.04
CA THR A 58 4.75 6.84 -3.48
C THR A 58 4.65 5.31 -3.50
N ALA A 59 5.48 4.66 -4.30
CA ALA A 59 5.61 3.21 -4.31
C ALA A 59 7.09 2.82 -4.40
N PHE A 60 7.51 1.84 -3.60
CA PHE A 60 8.90 1.38 -3.58
C PHE A 60 9.02 -0.07 -3.13
N PHE A 61 10.07 -0.73 -3.61
CA PHE A 61 10.45 -2.05 -3.11
C PHE A 61 11.21 -1.92 -1.80
N ASN A 62 10.93 -2.83 -0.88
CA ASN A 62 11.64 -2.95 0.38
C ASN A 62 12.04 -4.41 0.62
N GLN A 63 13.22 -4.60 1.21
CA GLN A 63 13.73 -5.91 1.63
C GLN A 63 13.86 -6.03 3.15
N ARG A 64 13.61 -4.95 3.89
CA ARG A 64 13.78 -4.86 5.35
C ARG A 64 12.42 -4.79 6.03
N LEU A 65 12.09 -5.81 6.81
CA LEU A 65 10.87 -5.85 7.63
C LEU A 65 10.72 -4.65 8.58
N ARG A 66 11.84 -4.04 9.02
CA ARG A 66 11.87 -2.93 9.98
C ARG A 66 11.00 -1.73 9.60
N TYR A 67 10.79 -1.43 8.32
CA TYR A 67 9.90 -0.32 7.93
C TYR A 67 8.44 -0.55 8.33
N MET A 68 8.07 -1.82 8.46
CA MET A 68 6.70 -2.29 8.71
C MET A 68 6.47 -2.57 10.19
N GLU A 69 7.54 -2.74 10.97
CA GLU A 69 7.50 -2.97 12.41
C GLU A 69 6.87 -1.76 13.12
N GLY A 70 5.94 -2.04 14.04
CA GLY A 70 5.27 -1.01 14.85
C GLY A 70 4.13 -0.27 14.14
N LYS A 71 3.86 -0.55 12.86
CA LYS A 71 2.68 -0.03 12.18
C LYS A 71 1.47 -0.89 12.51
N GLN A 72 0.33 -0.25 12.79
CA GLN A 72 -0.93 -0.94 12.96
C GLN A 72 -1.37 -1.56 11.63
N GLN A 73 -1.75 -2.83 11.65
CA GLN A 73 -2.39 -3.48 10.50
C GLN A 73 -3.88 -3.15 10.53
N LEU A 74 -4.38 -2.61 9.42
CA LEU A 74 -5.78 -2.22 9.24
C LEU A 74 -6.57 -3.31 8.52
N TRP A 75 -5.89 -4.08 7.66
CA TRP A 75 -6.50 -5.16 6.89
C TRP A 75 -5.42 -6.14 6.37
N PRO A 76 -5.70 -7.45 6.19
CA PRO A 76 -6.76 -8.13 6.93
C PRO A 76 -6.60 -7.94 8.44
#